data_AF-A0A8J5IWE0-F1
#
_entry.id   AF-A0A8J5IWE0-F1
#
_cell.length_a   1.000
_cell.length_b   1.000
_cell.length_c   1.000
_cell.angle_alpha   90.00
_cell.angle_beta   90.00
_cell.angle_gamma   90.00
#
_symmetry.space_group_name_H-M   'P 1'
#
loop_
_entity.id
_entity.type
_entity.pdbx_description
1 polymer ?
#
loop_
_entity_poly.entity_id
_entity_poly.type
_entity_poly.pdbx_seq_one_letter_code
_entity_poly.pdbx_strand_id
1 'polypeptide(L)'
;MQVDRSLIDKDFDRYVLDTDGVAKRATALSVAALTPLDAGQSLRKAHWESRVHYNALIADPFLSKSFGASVAYFVDTDYQLMQVVNRKADGVKFEKVYNFPRLMSRQENVSVQVAGKGLVVYCDGHGTLHFLKAENDQEGAKWNLVYECAPWGIVPLLLLGAFYDEHSKHTHVVAAEPLSGNESDGAFRVSIIGVLPTAASEHGMEIDSGCVGLEHSSTGIAVVSDLPTYVSFSGLEVVLLVQGTHQLLVELVAKNKTETAVAEATSTTGKSSPHKRHHNEDALDDDEMAMLLSKLPRAGIGFHGEITEPKDPSELASIDFKTPLSERFHKSSTPFSSVDVPLHGAPDISARYRRESIGSQHDRPLEVPTAESILSGFEECDSGDPNAKASLLLVNLEQKVVQEQLDIDCMNFQFLCPGARANSSSDLKPTLLFRNDVHGLVFELNAAVDRLSLRHSTTLPAFGFVQASKQEKKFMSFHPTGSLACIGELERRVFVYQGPWQGQGSSSDEEHKSHTRQQYVVELGDQQLLGLQIVNDDTILVLTSNHVYSLTLPMQC
;
A
#
# COMPACT_ATOMS: atom_id res chain seq x y z
N MET A 1 -1.02 10.13 -17.14
CA MET A 1 -1.40 8.71 -17.09
C MET A 1 -2.48 8.47 -18.13
N GLN A 2 -2.47 7.36 -18.85
CA GLN A 2 -3.49 7.04 -19.87
C GLN A 2 -4.03 5.63 -19.64
N VAL A 3 -5.35 5.48 -19.62
CA VAL A 3 -6.02 4.18 -19.50
C VAL A 3 -6.04 3.52 -20.88
N ASP A 4 -5.32 2.41 -21.01
CA ASP A 4 -5.47 1.53 -22.16
C ASP A 4 -6.76 0.71 -22.03
N ARG A 5 -7.78 1.07 -22.82
CA ARG A 5 -9.09 0.42 -22.84
C ARG A 5 -9.07 -1.01 -23.40
N SER A 6 -7.99 -1.41 -24.08
CA SER A 6 -7.83 -2.80 -24.54
C SER A 6 -7.50 -3.76 -23.39
N LEU A 7 -6.98 -3.23 -22.27
CA LEU A 7 -6.67 -3.99 -21.06
C LEU A 7 -7.85 -4.07 -20.08
N ILE A 8 -9.01 -3.49 -20.43
CA ILE A 8 -10.24 -3.56 -19.63
C ILE A 8 -11.12 -4.67 -20.18
N ASP A 9 -11.49 -5.61 -19.31
CA ASP A 9 -12.46 -6.67 -19.60
C ASP A 9 -13.86 -6.06 -19.67
N LYS A 10 -14.34 -5.79 -20.89
CA LYS A 10 -15.64 -5.14 -21.15
C LYS A 10 -16.83 -6.05 -20.84
N ASP A 11 -16.59 -7.35 -20.85
CA ASP A 11 -17.61 -8.36 -20.64
C ASP A 11 -17.56 -8.91 -19.20
N PHE A 12 -16.75 -8.27 -18.32
CA PHE A 12 -16.66 -8.59 -16.89
C PHE A 12 -18.05 -8.72 -16.26
N ASP A 13 -18.35 -9.91 -15.72
CA ASP A 13 -19.65 -10.25 -15.15
C ASP A 13 -19.66 -10.02 -13.64
N ARG A 14 -18.77 -10.70 -12.90
CA ARG A 14 -18.74 -10.64 -11.43
C ARG A 14 -17.41 -11.10 -10.84
N TYR A 15 -17.24 -10.89 -9.54
CA TYR A 15 -16.31 -11.69 -8.75
C TYR A 15 -17.08 -12.64 -7.84
N VAL A 16 -16.48 -13.79 -7.53
CA VAL A 16 -17.05 -14.84 -6.68
C VAL A 16 -16.20 -14.94 -5.42
N LEU A 17 -16.87 -15.08 -4.29
CA LEU A 17 -16.21 -15.27 -3.01
C LEU A 17 -16.02 -16.76 -2.75
N ASP A 18 -14.80 -17.12 -2.39
CA ASP A 18 -14.43 -18.47 -2.00
C ASP A 18 -13.77 -18.45 -0.62
N THR A 19 -14.07 -19.43 0.20
CA THR A 19 -13.44 -19.64 1.52
C THR A 19 -12.46 -20.79 1.48
N ASP A 20 -12.54 -21.64 0.46
CA ASP A 20 -11.71 -22.81 0.28
C ASP A 20 -10.64 -22.55 -0.81
N GLY A 21 -9.65 -23.44 -0.93
CA GLY A 21 -8.63 -23.37 -1.98
C GLY A 21 -7.31 -22.68 -1.59
N VAL A 22 -7.29 -21.78 -0.60
CA VAL A 22 -6.02 -21.23 -0.07
C VAL A 22 -5.47 -22.12 1.03
N ALA A 23 -4.32 -22.75 0.77
CA ALA A 23 -3.63 -23.54 1.78
C ALA A 23 -3.01 -22.61 2.83
N LYS A 24 -3.44 -22.73 4.09
CA LYS A 24 -2.93 -21.97 5.23
C LYS A 24 -2.05 -22.84 6.12
N ARG A 25 -0.81 -22.41 6.36
CA ARG A 25 0.09 -23.01 7.36
C ARG A 25 0.50 -21.97 8.40
N ALA A 26 0.27 -22.27 9.67
CA ALA A 26 0.67 -21.41 10.79
C ALA A 26 1.91 -21.98 11.46
N THR A 27 2.92 -21.15 11.71
CA THR A 27 4.14 -21.54 12.43
C THR A 27 4.34 -20.60 13.61
N ALA A 28 4.39 -21.17 14.81
CA ALA A 28 4.49 -20.42 16.05
C ALA A 28 5.88 -19.82 16.25
N LEU A 29 5.92 -18.60 16.77
CA LEU A 29 7.12 -17.90 17.16
C LEU A 29 7.54 -18.31 18.58
N SER A 30 8.83 -18.55 18.80
CA SER A 30 9.37 -18.79 20.15
C SER A 30 9.40 -17.52 21.01
N VAL A 31 9.59 -16.37 20.36
CA VAL A 31 9.56 -15.03 20.95
C VAL A 31 8.59 -14.20 20.12
N ALA A 32 7.68 -13.49 20.78
CA ALA A 32 6.66 -12.70 20.08
C ALA A 32 7.30 -11.64 19.18
N ALA A 33 6.68 -11.37 18.03
CA ALA A 33 7.05 -10.27 17.15
C ALA A 33 6.87 -8.93 17.88
N LEU A 34 7.79 -7.99 17.64
CA LEU A 34 7.73 -6.67 18.24
C LEU A 34 6.51 -5.91 17.71
N THR A 35 5.61 -5.55 18.61
CA THR A 35 4.41 -4.80 18.22
C THR A 35 4.77 -3.37 17.82
N PRO A 36 4.06 -2.80 16.82
CA PRO A 36 4.13 -1.38 16.54
C PRO A 36 3.78 -0.54 17.79
N LEU A 37 4.32 0.66 17.87
CA LEU A 37 3.97 1.64 18.88
C LEU A 37 2.50 2.02 18.78
N ASP A 38 1.88 2.24 19.94
CA ASP A 38 0.50 2.66 20.01
C ASP A 38 0.30 3.99 19.29
N ALA A 39 -0.76 4.02 18.48
CA ALA A 39 -1.23 5.21 17.80
C ALA A 39 -2.26 5.91 18.70
N GLY A 40 -1.77 6.66 19.69
CA GLY A 40 -2.62 7.39 20.64
C GLY A 40 -3.48 8.46 19.95
N GLN A 41 -4.64 8.77 20.54
CA GLN A 41 -5.61 9.73 19.99
C GLN A 41 -5.08 11.19 19.91
N SER A 42 -4.00 11.50 20.62
CA SER A 42 -3.36 12.82 20.59
C SER A 42 -2.33 12.99 19.47
N LEU A 43 -2.05 11.96 18.67
CA LEU A 43 -1.14 12.06 17.54
C LEU A 43 -1.79 12.81 16.38
N ARG A 44 -0.97 13.57 15.63
CA ARG A 44 -1.38 14.11 14.33
C ARG A 44 -1.78 12.96 13.42
N LYS A 45 -2.82 13.18 12.59
CA LYS A 45 -3.36 12.17 11.65
C LYS A 45 -2.26 11.42 10.88
N ALA A 46 -1.31 12.15 10.27
CA ALA A 46 -0.24 11.54 9.49
C ALA A 46 0.70 10.63 10.31
N HIS A 47 0.98 10.96 11.58
CA HIS A 47 1.77 10.11 12.49
C HIS A 47 0.95 8.94 13.03
N TRP A 48 -0.35 9.14 13.21
CA TRP A 48 -1.25 8.07 13.56
C TRP A 48 -1.32 7.03 12.43
N GLU A 49 -1.51 7.48 11.19
CA GLU A 49 -1.55 6.63 10.00
C GLU A 49 -0.23 5.88 9.78
N SER A 50 0.93 6.55 9.97
CA SER A 50 2.24 5.89 9.83
C SER A 50 2.45 4.77 10.85
N ARG A 51 1.90 4.89 12.06
CA ARG A 51 1.98 3.84 13.09
C ARG A 51 0.97 2.72 12.86
N VAL A 52 -0.27 3.07 12.51
CA VAL A 52 -1.33 2.08 12.29
C VAL A 52 -1.04 1.20 11.08
N HIS A 53 -0.57 1.78 9.98
CA HIS A 53 -0.26 1.05 8.75
C HIS A 53 1.18 0.52 8.70
N TYR A 54 1.91 0.56 9.81
CA TYR A 54 3.27 0.06 9.88
C TYR A 54 3.33 -1.45 9.60
N ASN A 55 4.07 -1.84 8.56
CA ASN A 55 4.28 -3.23 8.17
C ASN A 55 5.60 -3.74 8.75
N ALA A 56 5.52 -4.59 9.77
CA ALA A 56 6.68 -5.13 10.48
C ALA A 56 7.35 -6.32 9.77
N LEU A 57 6.88 -6.69 8.57
CA LEU A 57 7.42 -7.79 7.77
C LEU A 57 8.00 -7.23 6.46
N ILE A 58 9.26 -7.52 6.17
CA ILE A 58 9.93 -7.05 4.95
C ILE A 58 10.42 -8.23 4.11
N ALA A 59 10.06 -8.29 2.84
CA ALA A 59 10.51 -9.35 1.92
C ALA A 59 11.97 -9.11 1.45
N ASP A 60 12.71 -10.21 1.26
CA ASP A 60 14.06 -10.21 0.69
C ASP A 60 14.06 -10.93 -0.66
N PRO A 61 13.89 -10.21 -1.78
CA PRO A 61 13.90 -10.83 -3.10
C PRO A 61 15.28 -11.41 -3.47
N PHE A 62 16.38 -10.90 -2.90
CA PHE A 62 17.74 -11.30 -3.28
C PHE A 62 18.12 -12.66 -2.70
N LEU A 63 17.90 -12.83 -1.39
CA LEU A 63 18.13 -14.12 -0.75
C LEU A 63 17.01 -15.12 -1.08
N SER A 64 15.79 -14.65 -1.39
CA SER A 64 14.76 -15.55 -1.92
C SER A 64 15.21 -16.27 -3.20
N LYS A 65 15.82 -15.51 -4.13
CA LYS A 65 16.42 -16.07 -5.35
C LYS A 65 17.60 -17.01 -5.04
N SER A 66 18.43 -16.66 -4.06
CA SER A 66 19.63 -17.44 -3.70
C SER A 66 19.29 -18.75 -3.01
N PHE A 67 18.28 -18.75 -2.12
CA PHE A 67 17.86 -19.91 -1.34
C PHE A 67 16.87 -20.81 -2.08
N GLY A 68 16.26 -20.32 -3.18
CA GLY A 68 15.13 -20.99 -3.82
C GLY A 68 13.92 -21.11 -2.89
N ALA A 69 13.72 -20.11 -2.03
CA ALA A 69 12.70 -20.07 -0.99
C ALA A 69 12.14 -18.66 -0.86
N SER A 70 11.02 -18.47 -0.17
CA SER A 70 10.60 -17.11 0.21
C SER A 70 11.33 -16.69 1.47
N VAL A 71 11.99 -15.54 1.42
CA VAL A 71 12.75 -14.95 2.54
C VAL A 71 12.14 -13.62 2.94
N ALA A 72 11.95 -13.42 4.24
CA ALA A 72 11.50 -12.16 4.81
C ALA A 72 12.12 -11.92 6.19
N TYR A 73 12.02 -10.71 6.73
CA TYR A 73 12.51 -10.36 8.06
C TYR A 73 11.45 -9.67 8.91
N PHE A 74 11.54 -9.88 10.22
CA PHE A 74 10.83 -9.10 11.23
C PHE A 74 11.73 -8.93 12.47
N VAL A 75 11.32 -8.07 13.40
CA VAL A 75 12.02 -7.87 14.68
C VAL A 75 11.15 -8.43 15.80
N ASP A 76 11.75 -9.21 16.70
CA ASP A 76 11.05 -9.76 17.85
C ASP A 76 11.11 -8.83 19.09
N THR A 77 10.35 -9.19 20.13
CA THR A 77 10.30 -8.45 21.40
C THR A 77 11.62 -8.43 22.18
N ASP A 78 12.57 -9.29 21.81
CA ASP A 78 13.93 -9.30 22.36
C ASP A 78 14.90 -8.40 21.57
N TYR A 79 14.39 -7.65 20.57
CA TYR A 79 15.17 -6.82 19.64
C TYR A 79 16.12 -7.65 18.78
N GLN A 80 15.70 -8.85 18.41
CA GLN A 80 16.43 -9.73 17.49
C GLN A 80 15.86 -9.58 16.08
N LEU A 81 16.75 -9.44 15.10
CA LEU A 81 16.37 -9.56 13.71
C LEU A 81 16.15 -11.04 13.40
N MET A 82 14.92 -11.38 13.02
CA MET A 82 14.51 -12.74 12.69
C MET A 82 14.31 -12.86 11.19
N GLN A 83 14.95 -13.85 10.58
CA GLN A 83 14.73 -14.26 9.19
C GLN A 83 13.68 -15.37 9.13
N VAL A 84 12.71 -15.19 8.25
CA VAL A 84 11.70 -16.17 7.88
C VAL A 84 12.13 -16.81 6.58
N VAL A 85 12.29 -18.13 6.56
CA VAL A 85 12.57 -18.91 5.34
C VAL A 85 11.41 -19.87 5.11
N ASN A 86 10.61 -19.63 4.07
CA ASN A 86 9.45 -20.46 3.73
C ASN A 86 9.71 -21.26 2.45
N ARG A 87 9.68 -22.59 2.57
CA ARG A 87 9.75 -23.53 1.46
C ARG A 87 8.42 -24.27 1.32
N LYS A 88 7.95 -24.45 0.09
CA LYS A 88 6.70 -25.18 -0.17
C LYS A 88 6.71 -26.59 0.44
N ALA A 89 7.85 -27.28 0.40
CA ALA A 89 8.02 -28.62 0.96
C ALA A 89 8.17 -28.62 2.50
N ASP A 90 9.03 -27.74 3.05
CA ASP A 90 9.44 -27.81 4.46
C ASP A 90 8.64 -26.89 5.40
N GLY A 91 7.80 -26.02 4.84
CA GLY A 91 7.10 -24.98 5.59
C GLY A 91 8.00 -23.79 5.96
N VAL A 92 7.60 -23.09 7.02
CA VAL A 92 8.29 -21.89 7.51
C VAL A 92 9.31 -22.29 8.57
N LYS A 93 10.54 -21.77 8.44
CA LYS A 93 11.60 -21.85 9.44
C LYS A 93 12.01 -20.43 9.86
N PHE A 94 12.49 -20.32 11.09
CA PHE A 94 13.00 -19.07 11.65
C PHE A 94 14.47 -19.19 11.98
N GLU A 95 15.24 -18.19 11.57
CA GLU A 95 16.65 -18.05 11.91
C GLU A 95 16.89 -16.70 12.57
N LYS A 96 17.66 -16.68 13.65
CA LYS A 96 18.08 -15.43 14.27
C LYS A 96 19.31 -14.88 13.55
N VAL A 97 19.16 -13.68 12.99
CA VAL A 97 20.20 -13.00 12.20
C VAL A 97 21.13 -12.19 13.10
N TYR A 98 20.58 -11.37 13.98
CA TYR A 98 21.35 -10.42 14.79
C TYR A 98 20.59 -10.03 16.06
N ASN A 99 21.30 -9.61 17.12
CA ASN A 99 20.66 -9.05 18.33
C ASN A 99 21.03 -7.57 18.44
N PHE A 100 20.04 -6.69 18.41
CA PHE A 100 20.25 -5.26 18.62
C PHE A 100 20.21 -4.91 20.11
N PRO A 101 20.77 -3.75 20.49
CA PRO A 101 20.58 -3.20 21.82
C PRO A 101 19.09 -3.05 22.14
N ARG A 102 18.67 -3.56 23.31
CA ARG A 102 17.29 -3.39 23.77
C ARG A 102 17.04 -1.93 24.14
N LEU A 103 16.00 -1.35 23.56
CA LEU A 103 15.57 0.00 23.91
C LEU A 103 14.49 -0.06 24.99
N MET A 104 14.68 0.70 26.08
CA MET A 104 13.69 0.83 27.14
C MET A 104 12.48 1.68 26.72
N SER A 105 12.68 2.55 25.72
CA SER A 105 11.63 3.38 25.12
C SER A 105 11.96 3.62 23.65
N ARG A 106 10.95 3.53 22.78
CA ARG A 106 11.07 3.87 21.36
C ARG A 106 10.35 5.18 21.09
N GLN A 107 10.96 6.07 20.30
CA GLN A 107 10.30 7.29 19.84
C GLN A 107 9.45 7.01 18.60
N GLU A 108 9.94 6.11 17.73
CA GLU A 108 9.20 5.55 16.61
C GLU A 108 9.37 4.02 16.46
N ASN A 109 8.60 3.43 15.54
CA ASN A 109 8.74 2.02 15.20
C ASN A 109 10.15 1.70 14.71
N VAL A 110 10.69 0.55 15.15
CA VAL A 110 11.90 -0.01 14.53
C VAL A 110 11.57 -0.34 13.08
N SER A 111 12.49 -0.14 12.16
CA SER A 111 12.24 -0.36 10.72
C SER A 111 13.41 -1.07 10.03
N VAL A 112 13.09 -1.94 9.07
CA VAL A 112 14.05 -2.80 8.38
C VAL A 112 13.86 -2.67 6.88
N GLN A 113 14.96 -2.49 6.14
CA GLN A 113 14.96 -2.50 4.68
C GLN A 113 16.09 -3.39 4.16
N VAL A 114 15.76 -4.18 3.15
CA VAL A 114 16.75 -4.96 2.40
C VAL A 114 17.39 -4.01 1.37
N ALA A 115 18.68 -3.73 1.55
CA ALA A 115 19.42 -2.81 0.69
C ALA A 115 20.03 -3.52 -0.53
N GLY A 116 20.26 -4.83 -0.43
CA GLY A 116 20.84 -5.62 -1.51
C GLY A 116 21.05 -7.05 -1.06
N LYS A 117 21.74 -7.83 -1.90
CA LYS A 117 22.04 -9.22 -1.60
C LYS A 117 22.89 -9.35 -0.34
N GLY A 118 22.32 -9.97 0.70
CA GLY A 118 22.97 -10.14 1.99
C GLY A 118 23.25 -8.82 2.72
N LEU A 119 22.50 -7.74 2.45
CA LEU A 119 22.65 -6.45 3.13
C LEU A 119 21.30 -5.93 3.63
N VAL A 120 21.23 -5.68 4.93
CA VAL A 120 20.04 -5.17 5.62
C VAL A 120 20.39 -3.91 6.38
N VAL A 121 19.51 -2.92 6.32
CA VAL A 121 19.58 -1.71 7.14
C VAL A 121 18.45 -1.76 8.16
N TYR A 122 18.78 -1.56 9.42
CA TYR A 122 17.85 -1.48 10.54
C TYR A 122 17.90 -0.07 11.15
N CYS A 123 16.75 0.51 11.42
CA CYS A 123 16.62 1.70 12.24
C CYS A 123 15.95 1.34 13.56
N ASP A 124 16.52 1.83 14.66
CA ASP A 124 16.05 1.55 16.01
C ASP A 124 14.80 2.38 16.43
N GLY A 125 14.34 3.29 15.57
CA GLY A 125 13.26 4.22 15.89
C GLY A 125 13.66 5.35 16.86
N HIS A 126 14.96 5.50 17.12
CA HIS A 126 15.56 6.50 18.01
C HIS A 126 16.72 7.26 17.35
N GLY A 127 16.87 7.11 16.03
CA GLY A 127 17.81 7.86 15.20
C GLY A 127 19.03 7.06 14.75
N THR A 128 19.25 5.86 15.30
CA THR A 128 20.41 5.02 14.98
C THR A 128 20.10 4.08 13.82
N LEU A 129 20.95 4.11 12.79
CA LEU A 129 20.97 3.17 11.69
C LEU A 129 22.07 2.14 11.88
N HIS A 130 21.73 0.87 11.70
CA HIS A 130 22.63 -0.27 11.77
C HIS A 130 22.64 -0.97 10.42
N PHE A 131 23.83 -1.16 9.85
CA PHE A 131 24.04 -1.79 8.56
C PHE A 131 24.61 -3.18 8.80
N LEU A 132 23.86 -4.22 8.44
CA LEU A 132 24.23 -5.61 8.60
C LEU A 132 24.58 -6.23 7.26
N LYS A 133 25.67 -7.01 7.22
CA LYS A 133 26.09 -7.76 6.03
C LYS A 133 26.28 -9.24 6.35
N ALA A 134 25.71 -10.11 5.52
CA ALA A 134 25.94 -11.54 5.54
C ALA A 134 27.33 -11.88 5.00
N GLU A 135 27.99 -12.89 5.56
CA GLU A 135 29.29 -13.38 5.08
C GLU A 135 29.17 -14.07 3.70
N ASN A 136 28.01 -14.64 3.39
CA ASN A 136 27.70 -15.29 2.11
C ASN A 136 26.19 -15.40 1.92
N ASP A 137 25.78 -15.89 0.75
CA ASP A 137 24.37 -16.01 0.34
C ASP A 137 23.78 -17.40 0.62
N GLN A 138 24.19 -18.06 1.71
CA GLN A 138 23.64 -19.35 2.14
C GLN A 138 22.78 -19.19 3.40
N GLU A 139 21.85 -20.12 3.60
CA GLU A 139 21.08 -20.23 4.85
C GLU A 139 22.05 -20.55 6.00
N GLY A 140 21.83 -19.97 7.19
CA GLY A 140 22.79 -20.10 8.28
C GLY A 140 23.99 -19.16 8.20
N ALA A 141 24.06 -18.27 7.19
CA ALA A 141 25.18 -17.34 7.06
C ALA A 141 25.27 -16.44 8.29
N LYS A 142 26.50 -16.25 8.79
CA LYS A 142 26.73 -15.30 9.87
C LYS A 142 26.59 -13.87 9.34
N TRP A 143 25.90 -13.03 10.11
CA TRP A 143 25.74 -11.60 9.83
C TRP A 143 26.60 -10.77 10.78
N ASN A 144 27.23 -9.74 10.22
CA ASN A 144 28.07 -8.82 10.97
C ASN A 144 27.56 -7.39 10.81
N LEU A 145 27.62 -6.61 11.88
CA LEU A 145 27.44 -5.16 11.84
C LEU A 145 28.64 -4.55 11.12
N VAL A 146 28.40 -3.91 9.97
CA VAL A 146 29.45 -3.29 9.16
C VAL A 146 29.55 -1.79 9.40
N TYR A 147 28.45 -1.16 9.81
CA TYR A 147 28.42 0.26 10.13
C TYR A 147 27.26 0.58 11.06
N GLU A 148 27.47 1.57 11.93
CA GLU A 148 26.46 2.13 12.80
C GLU A 148 26.60 3.66 12.79
N CYS A 149 25.50 4.37 12.63
CA CYS A 149 25.51 5.83 12.72
C CYS A 149 24.19 6.39 13.25
N ALA A 150 24.26 7.58 13.85
CA ALA A 150 23.10 8.38 14.23
C ALA A 150 23.16 9.71 13.46
N PRO A 151 22.63 9.78 12.22
CA PRO A 151 22.87 10.92 11.31
C PRO A 151 22.45 12.28 11.85
N TRP A 152 21.50 12.30 12.78
CA TRP A 152 21.01 13.50 13.45
C TRP A 152 21.01 13.37 14.98
N GLY A 153 21.76 12.42 15.53
CA GLY A 153 21.71 12.07 16.95
C GLY A 153 20.40 11.38 17.34
N ILE A 154 19.93 11.67 18.55
CA ILE A 154 18.72 11.05 19.12
C ILE A 154 17.48 11.78 18.61
N VAL A 155 16.83 11.21 17.59
CA VAL A 155 15.60 11.73 16.97
C VAL A 155 14.67 10.58 16.58
N PRO A 156 13.34 10.79 16.51
CA PRO A 156 12.46 9.81 15.90
C PRO A 156 12.84 9.64 14.43
N LEU A 157 13.07 8.40 13.99
CA LEU A 157 13.48 8.13 12.62
C LEU A 157 12.82 6.86 12.09
N LEU A 158 12.31 6.95 10.86
CA LEU A 158 11.74 5.83 10.12
C LEU A 158 12.55 5.57 8.85
N LEU A 159 12.90 4.30 8.63
CA LEU A 159 13.59 3.84 7.43
C LEU A 159 12.57 3.47 6.34
N LEU A 160 12.57 4.21 5.23
CA LEU A 160 11.60 4.06 4.15
C LEU A 160 12.10 3.22 2.97
N GLY A 161 13.42 3.27 2.73
CA GLY A 161 14.05 2.49 1.68
C GLY A 161 15.56 2.45 1.85
N ALA A 162 16.18 1.41 1.31
CA ALA A 162 17.62 1.30 1.25
C ALA A 162 18.05 0.62 -0.06
N PHE A 163 19.24 0.95 -0.54
CA PHE A 163 19.84 0.38 -1.73
C PHE A 163 21.36 0.37 -1.63
N TYR A 164 21.98 -0.72 -2.02
CA TYR A 164 23.42 -0.85 -2.13
C TYR A 164 23.84 -0.82 -3.59
N ASP A 165 24.65 0.18 -3.94
CA ASP A 165 25.31 0.22 -5.22
C ASP A 165 26.60 -0.60 -5.17
N GLU A 166 26.60 -1.75 -5.84
CA GLU A 166 27.77 -2.62 -5.91
C GLU A 166 28.96 -1.98 -6.62
N HIS A 167 28.73 -1.02 -7.53
CA HIS A 167 29.78 -0.38 -8.33
C HIS A 167 30.55 0.65 -7.49
N SER A 168 29.85 1.60 -6.88
CA SER A 168 30.45 2.63 -6.03
C SER A 168 30.73 2.16 -4.60
N LYS A 169 30.21 0.98 -4.21
CA LYS A 169 30.21 0.47 -2.83
C LYS A 169 29.49 1.41 -1.84
N HIS A 170 28.61 2.28 -2.34
CA HIS A 170 27.75 3.12 -1.51
C HIS A 170 26.50 2.39 -1.04
N THR A 171 26.08 2.68 0.18
CA THR A 171 24.71 2.39 0.62
C THR A 171 23.94 3.69 0.68
N HIS A 172 22.79 3.73 0.01
CA HIS A 172 21.86 4.83 0.03
C HIS A 172 20.63 4.45 0.83
N VAL A 173 20.20 5.36 1.69
CA VAL A 173 19.06 5.19 2.58
C VAL A 173 18.12 6.37 2.39
N VAL A 174 16.82 6.11 2.29
CA VAL A 174 15.78 7.13 2.42
C VAL A 174 15.14 6.95 3.79
N ALA A 175 15.16 8.02 4.59
CA ALA A 175 14.61 8.03 5.92
C ALA A 175 13.70 9.25 6.14
N ALA A 176 12.78 9.13 7.08
CA ALA A 176 11.85 10.19 7.46
C ALA A 176 11.91 10.47 8.95
N GLU A 177 12.10 11.74 9.29
CA GLU A 177 11.99 12.27 10.65
C GLU A 177 10.58 12.87 10.85
N PRO A 178 9.77 12.36 11.79
CA PRO A 178 8.51 12.99 12.17
C PRO A 178 8.74 14.39 12.78
N LEU A 179 8.00 15.38 12.27
CA LEU A 179 8.07 16.79 12.70
C LEU A 179 6.92 17.14 13.65
N SER A 180 7.20 17.92 14.69
CA SER A 180 6.24 18.33 15.73
C SER A 180 5.47 19.63 15.42
N GLY A 181 5.58 20.18 14.20
CA GLY A 181 5.02 21.47 13.81
C GLY A 181 3.50 21.49 13.53
N ASN A 182 2.90 22.69 13.63
CA ASN A 182 1.47 22.92 13.41
C ASN A 182 1.13 23.14 11.92
N GLU A 183 0.18 22.34 11.43
CA GLU A 183 -0.67 22.34 10.22
C GLU A 183 -0.26 23.02 8.88
N SER A 184 0.65 24.00 8.83
CA SER A 184 1.16 24.57 7.57
C SER A 184 2.54 24.03 7.13
N ASP A 185 3.31 23.46 8.06
CA ASP A 185 4.57 22.77 7.77
C ASP A 185 4.34 21.25 7.86
N GLY A 186 4.90 20.48 6.92
CA GLY A 186 4.61 19.04 6.77
C GLY A 186 4.87 18.19 8.02
N ALA A 187 4.37 16.95 8.00
CA ALA A 187 4.45 16.03 9.13
C ALA A 187 5.78 15.26 9.19
N PHE A 188 6.50 15.16 8.07
CA PHE A 188 7.77 14.44 8.00
C PHE A 188 8.79 15.21 7.17
N ARG A 189 10.06 15.19 7.61
CA ARG A 189 11.22 15.57 6.80
C ARG A 189 11.80 14.30 6.19
N VAL A 190 11.79 14.21 4.86
CA VAL A 190 12.38 13.11 4.10
C VAL A 190 13.80 13.49 3.71
N SER A 191 14.75 12.60 3.98
CA SER A 191 16.18 12.81 3.72
C SER A 191 16.80 11.57 3.09
N ILE A 192 17.81 11.78 2.24
CA ILE A 192 18.75 10.75 1.83
C ILE A 192 19.92 10.72 2.80
N ILE A 193 20.34 9.52 3.20
CA ILE A 193 21.57 9.27 3.92
C ILE A 193 22.44 8.38 3.03
N GLY A 194 23.61 8.86 2.65
CA GLY A 194 24.60 8.09 1.90
C GLY A 194 25.71 7.63 2.84
N VAL A 195 26.06 6.35 2.80
CA VAL A 195 27.19 5.75 3.53
C VAL A 195 28.25 5.31 2.53
N LEU A 196 29.48 5.77 2.73
CA LEU A 196 30.57 5.65 1.78
C LEU A 196 31.91 5.28 2.44
N PRO A 197 32.81 4.57 1.74
CA PRO A 197 34.17 4.34 2.21
C PRO A 197 34.92 5.65 2.41
N THR A 198 35.56 5.85 3.56
CA THR A 198 36.48 6.97 3.77
C THR A 198 37.62 6.86 2.75
N ALA A 199 37.81 7.92 1.95
CA ALA A 199 39.04 8.06 1.19
C ALA A 199 40.21 8.07 2.18
N ALA A 200 41.24 7.26 1.94
CA ALA A 200 42.45 7.30 2.75
C ALA A 200 43.01 8.73 2.72
N SER A 201 42.88 9.46 3.82
CA SER A 201 43.49 10.78 3.96
C SER A 201 44.99 10.64 3.78
N GLU A 202 45.55 11.30 2.76
CA GLU A 202 47.00 11.42 2.59
C GLU A 202 47.65 12.30 3.67
N HIS A 203 46.89 12.90 4.59
CA HIS A 203 47.42 13.76 5.64
C HIS A 203 46.96 13.28 7.01
N GLY A 204 47.89 12.64 7.71
CA GLY A 204 47.65 12.07 9.03
C GLY A 204 47.25 13.11 10.07
N MET A 205 46.09 12.89 10.67
CA MET A 205 45.86 13.08 12.11
C MET A 205 44.82 12.05 12.55
N GLU A 206 45.14 11.34 13.63
CA GLU A 206 44.29 10.34 14.27
C GLU A 206 42.96 10.97 14.71
N ILE A 207 41.84 10.37 14.29
CA ILE A 207 40.54 10.56 14.93
C ILE A 207 40.02 9.17 15.31
N ASP A 208 39.88 9.00 16.61
CA ASP A 208 39.39 7.81 17.29
C ASP A 208 37.86 7.79 17.20
N SER A 209 37.29 6.92 16.36
CA SER A 209 35.89 6.50 16.46
C SER A 209 35.72 5.14 15.79
N GLY A 210 35.16 4.18 16.54
CA GLY A 210 35.31 2.73 16.37
C GLY A 210 34.61 2.06 15.17
N CYS A 211 34.73 2.61 13.96
CA CYS A 211 34.40 1.95 12.69
C CYS A 211 35.37 2.47 11.62
N VAL A 212 36.57 1.91 11.56
CA VAL A 212 37.61 2.34 10.61
C VAL A 212 37.12 2.09 9.18
N GLY A 213 36.86 3.15 8.41
CA GLY A 213 36.71 3.05 6.96
C GLY A 213 35.41 3.54 6.33
N LEU A 214 34.40 4.00 7.07
CA LEU A 214 33.10 4.44 6.52
C LEU A 214 32.64 5.78 7.11
N GLU A 215 32.12 6.65 6.25
CA GLU A 215 31.51 7.94 6.59
C GLU A 215 30.08 8.01 6.06
N HIS A 216 29.26 8.86 6.67
CA HIS A 216 27.91 9.12 6.20
C HIS A 216 27.67 10.62 5.95
N SER A 217 26.80 10.92 5.01
CA SER A 217 26.27 12.26 4.78
C SER A 217 24.76 12.21 4.69
N SER A 218 24.10 13.28 5.12
CA SER A 218 22.65 13.40 5.05
C SER A 218 22.25 14.61 4.22
N THR A 219 21.16 14.50 3.46
CA THR A 219 20.60 15.59 2.64
C THR A 219 19.09 15.53 2.69
N GLY A 220 18.45 16.61 3.14
CA GLY A 220 16.98 16.72 3.13
C GLY A 220 16.46 16.89 1.71
N ILE A 221 15.43 16.14 1.33
CA ILE A 221 14.80 16.18 0.00
C ILE A 221 13.55 17.03 0.04
N ALA A 222 12.67 16.77 0.99
CA ALA A 222 11.35 17.38 1.07
C ALA A 222 10.79 17.32 2.49
N VAL A 223 9.87 18.25 2.77
CA VAL A 223 8.94 18.18 3.89
C VAL A 223 7.59 17.79 3.34
N VAL A 224 6.96 16.74 3.87
CA VAL A 224 5.75 16.11 3.30
C VAL A 224 4.64 16.00 4.35
N SER A 225 3.38 16.11 3.93
CA SER A 225 2.22 15.96 4.84
C SER A 225 2.01 14.52 5.29
N ASP A 226 2.30 13.56 4.43
CA ASP A 226 2.06 12.13 4.65
C ASP A 226 3.34 11.34 4.41
N LEU A 227 3.50 10.22 5.13
CA LEU A 227 4.69 9.39 4.99
C LEU A 227 4.74 8.77 3.58
N PRO A 228 5.85 8.88 2.84
CA PRO A 228 5.97 8.24 1.54
C PRO A 228 5.81 6.73 1.65
N THR A 229 4.81 6.19 0.95
CA THR A 229 4.47 4.75 0.96
C THR A 229 5.18 3.96 -0.14
N TYR A 230 5.83 4.64 -1.07
CA TYR A 230 6.61 4.02 -2.15
C TYR A 230 7.98 4.70 -2.29
N VAL A 231 9.00 3.86 -2.20
CA VAL A 231 10.40 4.20 -2.45
C VAL A 231 11.00 3.09 -3.32
N SER A 232 11.51 3.48 -4.49
CA SER A 232 12.22 2.57 -5.39
C SER A 232 13.53 3.18 -5.84
N PHE A 233 14.53 2.33 -6.01
CA PHE A 233 15.87 2.70 -6.48
C PHE A 233 16.09 2.14 -7.87
N SER A 234 16.70 2.94 -8.74
CA SER A 234 17.17 2.56 -10.06
C SER A 234 18.59 3.11 -10.23
N GLY A 235 19.58 2.36 -9.72
CA GLY A 235 20.96 2.86 -9.62
C GLY A 235 21.04 4.08 -8.70
N LEU A 236 21.51 5.21 -9.25
CA LEU A 236 21.65 6.48 -8.52
C LEU A 236 20.37 7.33 -8.52
N GLU A 237 19.27 6.82 -9.05
CA GLU A 237 17.97 7.48 -9.06
C GLU A 237 17.05 6.85 -8.03
N VAL A 238 16.31 7.71 -7.32
CA VAL A 238 15.26 7.30 -6.38
C VAL A 238 13.94 7.88 -6.83
N VAL A 239 12.91 7.05 -6.87
CA VAL A 239 11.54 7.51 -7.06
C VAL A 239 10.79 7.44 -5.74
N LEU A 240 10.20 8.58 -5.35
CA LEU A 240 9.35 8.72 -4.18
C LEU A 240 7.92 9.04 -4.61
N LEU A 241 6.93 8.35 -4.06
CA LEU A 241 5.55 8.81 -4.14
C LEU A 241 5.22 9.65 -2.89
N VAL A 242 4.90 10.93 -3.10
CA VAL A 242 4.41 11.82 -2.04
C VAL A 242 2.92 12.05 -2.22
N GLN A 243 2.16 11.93 -1.12
CA GLN A 243 0.73 12.23 -1.07
C GLN A 243 0.51 13.49 -0.24
N GLY A 244 -0.56 14.22 -0.54
CA GLY A 244 -0.90 15.49 0.07
C GLY A 244 0.02 16.64 -0.35
N THR A 245 0.34 17.52 0.59
CA THR A 245 1.18 18.69 0.35
C THR A 245 2.65 18.38 0.62
N HIS A 246 3.54 18.80 -0.27
CA HIS A 246 4.98 18.72 -0.07
C HIS A 246 5.70 20.02 -0.41
N GLN A 247 6.83 20.23 0.25
CA GLN A 247 7.77 21.31 -0.03
C GLN A 247 9.15 20.71 -0.26
N LEU A 248 9.75 20.97 -1.43
CA LEU A 248 11.10 20.51 -1.74
C LEU A 248 12.14 21.34 -0.96
N LEU A 249 13.14 20.66 -0.42
CA LEU A 249 14.32 21.23 0.24
C LEU A 249 15.53 21.29 -0.69
N VAL A 250 15.43 20.70 -1.88
CA VAL A 250 16.44 20.71 -2.94
C VAL A 250 15.86 21.32 -4.22
N GLU A 251 16.75 21.68 -5.14
CA GLU A 251 16.37 22.23 -6.44
C GLU A 251 15.58 21.22 -7.30
N LEU A 252 14.55 21.70 -7.99
CA LEU A 252 13.85 20.99 -9.05
C LEU A 252 14.42 21.40 -10.41
N VAL A 253 15.11 20.47 -11.09
CA VAL A 253 15.84 20.76 -12.34
C VAL A 253 14.92 20.97 -13.54
N ALA A 254 13.73 20.34 -13.55
CA ALA A 254 12.78 20.43 -14.64
C ALA A 254 12.09 21.83 -14.73
N LYS A 255 12.81 22.85 -15.23
CA LYS A 255 12.25 24.05 -15.85
C LYS A 255 13.26 24.69 -16.83
N ASN A 256 13.01 24.52 -18.14
CA ASN A 256 13.21 25.52 -19.21
C ASN A 256 12.98 24.94 -20.62
N LYS A 257 11.74 24.54 -20.95
CA LYS A 257 11.27 24.41 -22.36
C LYS A 257 9.77 24.71 -22.50
N THR A 258 9.25 25.77 -21.87
CA THR A 258 7.96 26.37 -22.25
C THR A 258 7.73 27.76 -21.63
N GLU A 259 8.73 28.63 -21.72
CA GLU A 259 8.52 30.09 -21.56
C GLU A 259 9.05 30.80 -22.81
N THR A 260 8.47 30.46 -23.97
CA THR A 260 8.57 31.27 -25.19
C THR A 260 7.43 30.96 -26.16
N ALA A 261 6.19 31.03 -25.67
CA ALA A 261 5.04 31.30 -26.53
C ALA A 261 3.86 31.73 -25.64
N VAL A 262 3.20 32.81 -26.05
CA VAL A 262 1.98 33.38 -25.45
C VAL A 262 2.19 34.28 -24.23
N ALA A 263 3.05 35.28 -24.39
CA ALA A 263 2.68 36.61 -23.91
C ALA A 263 1.78 37.24 -24.99
N GLU A 264 0.45 37.13 -24.81
CA GLU A 264 -0.60 38.04 -25.31
C GLU A 264 -1.97 37.34 -25.21
N ALA A 265 -2.74 37.64 -24.16
CA ALA A 265 -4.19 37.78 -24.22
C ALA A 265 -4.74 38.28 -22.86
N THR A 266 -5.05 39.56 -22.87
CA THR A 266 -6.01 40.35 -22.06
C THR A 266 -6.92 39.65 -21.04
N SER A 267 -7.00 40.35 -19.91
CA SER A 267 -7.97 40.27 -18.82
C SER A 267 -9.44 40.29 -19.27
N THR A 268 -10.24 39.34 -18.77
CA THR A 268 -11.66 39.59 -18.45
C THR A 268 -12.10 38.77 -17.23
N THR A 269 -12.70 39.47 -16.28
CA THR A 269 -13.37 38.95 -15.08
C THR A 269 -14.68 38.23 -15.45
N GLY A 270 -14.85 36.98 -15.00
CA GLY A 270 -16.09 36.22 -15.15
C GLY A 270 -16.43 35.44 -13.88
N LYS A 271 -17.65 35.66 -13.36
CA LYS A 271 -18.21 35.02 -12.16
C LYS A 271 -18.38 33.51 -12.37
N SER A 272 -17.99 32.70 -11.39
CA SER A 272 -18.23 31.26 -11.38
C SER A 272 -19.70 30.94 -11.03
N SER A 273 -20.33 30.13 -11.88
CA SER A 273 -21.60 29.45 -11.61
C SER A 273 -21.36 27.94 -11.56
N PRO A 274 -22.08 27.18 -10.74
CA PRO A 274 -21.90 25.73 -10.64
C PRO A 274 -22.46 25.03 -11.89
N HIS A 275 -21.59 24.35 -12.64
CA HIS A 275 -22.02 23.57 -13.82
C HIS A 275 -22.53 22.19 -13.41
N LYS A 276 -23.83 22.00 -13.61
CA LYS A 276 -24.53 20.70 -13.65
C LYS A 276 -24.13 19.98 -14.95
N ARG A 277 -23.79 18.69 -14.88
CA ARG A 277 -23.47 17.85 -16.05
C ARG A 277 -24.63 17.87 -17.06
N HIS A 278 -24.32 18.02 -18.34
CA HIS A 278 -25.29 17.88 -19.42
C HIS A 278 -25.45 16.39 -19.75
N HIS A 279 -26.62 15.83 -19.44
CA HIS A 279 -27.07 14.56 -20.01
C HIS A 279 -27.70 14.84 -21.37
N ASN A 280 -27.30 14.09 -22.39
CA ASN A 280 -27.93 14.09 -23.69
C ASN A 280 -28.87 12.87 -23.71
N GLU A 281 -30.04 13.03 -23.09
CA GLU A 281 -31.11 12.03 -23.06
C GLU A 281 -32.22 12.51 -23.99
N ASP A 282 -32.20 12.00 -25.22
CA ASP A 282 -33.35 11.93 -26.11
C ASP A 282 -32.96 10.97 -27.25
N ALA A 283 -33.28 9.68 -27.09
CA ALA A 283 -33.51 8.67 -28.14
C ALA A 283 -33.05 7.23 -27.80
N LEU A 284 -33.42 6.67 -26.64
CA LEU A 284 -33.32 5.22 -26.43
C LEU A 284 -34.62 4.70 -25.79
N ASP A 285 -35.17 3.65 -26.40
CA ASP A 285 -36.42 2.97 -26.02
C ASP A 285 -36.24 2.20 -24.71
N ASP A 286 -37.29 2.11 -23.89
CA ASP A 286 -37.26 1.54 -22.53
C ASP A 286 -36.82 0.07 -22.53
N ASP A 287 -37.13 -0.67 -23.60
CA ASP A 287 -36.70 -2.06 -23.79
C ASP A 287 -35.19 -2.19 -24.08
N GLU A 288 -34.59 -1.18 -24.72
CA GLU A 288 -33.15 -1.13 -25.00
C GLU A 288 -32.35 -0.73 -23.76
N MET A 289 -32.93 0.14 -22.93
CA MET A 289 -32.40 0.54 -21.63
C MET A 289 -32.46 -0.60 -20.61
N ALA A 290 -33.54 -1.39 -20.57
CA ALA A 290 -33.63 -2.61 -19.77
C ALA A 290 -32.59 -3.66 -20.19
N MET A 291 -32.30 -3.75 -21.49
CA MET A 291 -31.25 -4.64 -22.02
C MET A 291 -29.83 -4.17 -21.63
N LEU A 292 -29.58 -2.86 -21.60
CA LEU A 292 -28.30 -2.29 -21.15
C LEU A 292 -28.13 -2.40 -19.63
N LEU A 293 -29.19 -2.21 -18.85
CA LEU A 293 -29.19 -2.39 -17.39
C LEU A 293 -29.06 -3.88 -17.00
N SER A 294 -29.53 -4.81 -17.85
CA SER A 294 -29.31 -6.25 -17.65
C SER A 294 -27.86 -6.68 -17.83
N LYS A 295 -27.02 -5.83 -18.44
CA LYS A 295 -25.58 -6.03 -18.70
C LYS A 295 -24.67 -5.30 -17.71
N LEU A 296 -25.23 -4.60 -16.72
CA LEU A 296 -24.47 -4.06 -15.61
C LEU A 296 -24.22 -5.17 -14.57
N PRO A 297 -23.01 -5.26 -13.98
CA PRO A 297 -22.71 -6.28 -12.97
C PRO A 297 -23.67 -6.12 -11.79
N ARG A 298 -24.34 -7.21 -11.43
CA ARG A 298 -25.32 -7.23 -10.35
C ARG A 298 -24.60 -7.11 -9.01
N ALA A 299 -25.02 -6.15 -8.18
CA ALA A 299 -24.59 -6.05 -6.79
C ALA A 299 -24.99 -7.33 -6.03
N GLY A 300 -24.00 -8.01 -5.45
CA GLY A 300 -24.26 -9.17 -4.60
C GLY A 300 -23.01 -9.99 -4.32
N ILE A 301 -22.68 -10.13 -3.03
CA ILE A 301 -21.76 -11.13 -2.49
C ILE A 301 -22.35 -12.51 -2.81
N GLY A 302 -21.84 -13.16 -3.87
CA GLY A 302 -22.28 -14.51 -4.24
C GLY A 302 -21.61 -15.56 -3.36
N PHE A 303 -22.31 -16.06 -2.34
CA PHE A 303 -21.92 -17.26 -1.59
C PHE A 303 -22.45 -18.52 -2.29
N HIS A 304 -21.67 -19.61 -2.33
CA HIS A 304 -22.02 -20.88 -2.98
C HIS A 304 -22.23 -21.99 -1.94
N GLY A 305 -23.28 -21.87 -1.14
CA GLY A 305 -23.77 -22.95 -0.26
C GLY A 305 -25.27 -23.22 -0.51
N GLU A 306 -25.70 -24.47 -0.33
CA GLU A 306 -27.12 -24.86 -0.43
C GLU A 306 -27.91 -24.23 0.73
N ILE A 307 -28.92 -23.41 0.41
CA ILE A 307 -29.82 -22.79 1.39
C ILE A 307 -31.14 -23.57 1.36
N THR A 308 -31.49 -24.22 2.47
CA THR A 308 -32.71 -25.04 2.57
C THR A 308 -33.96 -24.22 2.89
N GLU A 309 -33.87 -23.03 3.51
CA GLU A 309 -35.02 -22.15 3.76
C GLU A 309 -34.62 -20.64 3.84
N PRO A 310 -35.46 -19.71 3.32
CA PRO A 310 -35.25 -18.27 3.47
C PRO A 310 -35.60 -17.78 4.89
N LYS A 311 -34.74 -16.94 5.49
CA LYS A 311 -34.92 -16.37 6.83
C LYS A 311 -35.35 -14.90 6.81
N ASP A 312 -36.08 -14.51 7.86
CA ASP A 312 -36.64 -13.17 8.06
C ASP A 312 -35.52 -12.14 8.34
N PRO A 313 -35.59 -10.89 7.80
CA PRO A 313 -34.55 -9.87 7.95
C PRO A 313 -34.16 -9.52 9.40
N SER A 314 -35.01 -9.82 10.38
CA SER A 314 -34.69 -9.68 11.80
C SER A 314 -33.61 -10.67 12.30
N GLU A 315 -33.37 -11.77 11.59
CA GLU A 315 -32.32 -12.74 11.92
C GLU A 315 -30.93 -12.34 11.39
N LEU A 316 -30.86 -11.46 10.38
CA LEU A 316 -29.60 -10.94 9.80
C LEU A 316 -28.83 -10.00 10.75
N ALA A 317 -29.49 -9.53 11.82
CA ALA A 317 -28.88 -8.69 12.85
C ALA A 317 -28.37 -9.50 14.06
N SER A 318 -28.65 -10.81 14.12
CA SER A 318 -28.15 -11.67 15.21
C SER A 318 -26.74 -12.15 14.87
N ILE A 319 -25.72 -11.46 15.40
CA ILE A 319 -24.34 -11.86 15.22
C ILE A 319 -24.00 -12.93 16.27
N ASP A 320 -24.43 -14.17 16.03
CA ASP A 320 -23.91 -15.32 16.76
C ASP A 320 -22.56 -15.72 16.14
N PHE A 321 -21.47 -15.52 16.89
CA PHE A 321 -20.12 -15.77 16.43
C PHE A 321 -19.69 -17.26 16.53
N LYS A 322 -20.61 -18.17 16.86
CA LYS A 322 -20.35 -19.62 16.88
C LYS A 322 -20.79 -20.34 15.60
N THR A 323 -21.56 -19.71 14.73
CA THR A 323 -21.98 -20.29 13.44
C THR A 323 -20.87 -20.20 12.39
N PRO A 324 -20.65 -21.23 11.56
CA PRO A 324 -19.69 -21.18 10.45
C PRO A 324 -19.90 -19.98 9.50
N LEU A 325 -18.82 -19.45 8.91
CA LEU A 325 -18.85 -18.34 7.94
C LEU A 325 -19.87 -18.52 6.81
N SER A 326 -20.02 -19.76 6.34
CA SER A 326 -20.97 -20.16 5.30
C SER A 326 -22.42 -19.85 5.64
N GLU A 327 -22.74 -19.79 6.93
CA GLU A 327 -24.08 -19.52 7.45
C GLU A 327 -24.29 -18.03 7.79
N ARG A 328 -23.24 -17.20 7.64
CA ARG A 328 -23.29 -15.75 7.92
C ARG A 328 -23.36 -14.90 6.66
N PHE A 329 -22.86 -15.40 5.53
CA PHE A 329 -22.94 -14.71 4.24
C PHE A 329 -24.21 -15.11 3.48
N HIS A 330 -25.22 -14.24 3.52
CA HIS A 330 -26.44 -14.40 2.72
C HIS A 330 -26.47 -13.39 1.56
N LYS A 331 -26.98 -13.82 0.41
CA LYS A 331 -27.28 -12.90 -0.70
C LYS A 331 -28.33 -11.90 -0.24
N SER A 332 -28.09 -10.62 -0.47
CA SER A 332 -29.17 -9.63 -0.49
C SER A 332 -30.20 -10.08 -1.55
N SER A 333 -31.42 -10.33 -1.11
CA SER A 333 -32.53 -10.71 -1.99
C SER A 333 -33.36 -9.51 -2.45
N THR A 334 -32.89 -8.27 -2.25
CA THR A 334 -33.61 -7.08 -2.74
C THR A 334 -33.42 -6.95 -4.24
N PRO A 335 -34.45 -7.15 -5.07
CA PRO A 335 -34.38 -6.81 -6.49
C PRO A 335 -34.29 -5.28 -6.60
N PHE A 336 -33.43 -4.76 -7.48
CA PHE A 336 -33.61 -3.40 -7.98
C PHE A 336 -34.88 -3.39 -8.84
N SER A 337 -36.02 -3.12 -8.22
CA SER A 337 -37.30 -2.97 -8.90
C SER A 337 -38.18 -2.00 -8.13
N SER A 338 -38.49 -0.89 -8.81
CA SER A 338 -39.43 0.18 -8.45
C SER A 338 -39.08 1.05 -7.24
N VAL A 339 -38.30 2.11 -7.50
CA VAL A 339 -38.50 3.39 -6.80
C VAL A 339 -39.12 4.39 -7.81
N ASP A 340 -40.17 3.96 -8.52
CA ASP A 340 -40.97 4.82 -9.40
C ASP A 340 -42.12 5.53 -8.67
N VAL A 341 -42.04 5.61 -7.34
CA VAL A 341 -42.93 6.48 -6.57
C VAL A 341 -42.04 7.41 -5.75
N PRO A 342 -42.02 8.73 -6.03
CA PRO A 342 -41.34 9.67 -5.15
C PRO A 342 -42.00 9.57 -3.77
N LEU A 343 -41.25 9.09 -2.78
CA LEU A 343 -41.64 9.19 -1.37
C LEU A 343 -41.79 10.68 -1.06
N HIS A 344 -43.05 11.14 -1.09
CA HIS A 344 -43.42 12.46 -0.66
C HIS A 344 -42.88 12.72 0.76
N GLY A 345 -42.07 13.78 0.87
CA GLY A 345 -42.02 14.60 2.07
C GLY A 345 -41.09 14.14 3.21
N ALA A 346 -39.87 13.70 2.93
CA ALA A 346 -38.79 13.86 3.90
C ALA A 346 -38.12 15.24 3.66
N PRO A 347 -38.14 16.17 4.64
CA PRO A 347 -37.52 17.47 4.44
C PRO A 347 -36.00 17.29 4.31
N ASP A 348 -35.44 17.94 3.29
CA ASP A 348 -34.03 18.02 2.98
C ASP A 348 -33.22 18.46 4.23
N ILE A 349 -32.46 17.53 4.81
CA ILE A 349 -31.65 17.76 6.02
C ILE A 349 -30.54 18.79 5.73
N SER A 350 -30.14 18.97 4.46
CA SER A 350 -29.19 20.00 4.06
C SER A 350 -29.74 21.43 4.21
N ALA A 351 -31.07 21.60 4.20
CA ALA A 351 -31.73 22.89 4.38
C ALA A 351 -31.85 23.33 5.86
N ARG A 352 -31.67 22.42 6.83
CA ARG A 352 -31.61 22.78 8.26
C ARG A 352 -30.27 23.36 8.66
N TYR A 353 -29.17 22.93 8.04
CA TYR A 353 -27.84 23.43 8.38
C TYR A 353 -27.59 24.89 7.97
N ARG A 354 -28.35 25.44 7.02
CA ARG A 354 -28.12 26.81 6.54
C ARG A 354 -28.87 27.88 7.34
N ARG A 355 -29.87 27.53 8.18
CA ARG A 355 -30.74 28.55 8.82
C ARG A 355 -30.56 28.72 10.33
N GLU A 356 -29.76 27.90 11.00
CA GLU A 356 -29.49 28.04 12.46
C GLU A 356 -28.02 28.36 12.78
N SER A 357 -27.27 28.90 11.82
CA SER A 357 -25.87 29.36 12.00
C SER A 357 -25.76 30.79 12.56
N ILE A 358 -26.65 31.21 13.46
CA ILE A 358 -26.45 32.46 14.21
C ILE A 358 -26.85 32.23 15.67
N GLY A 359 -25.95 31.62 16.43
CA GLY A 359 -26.01 31.65 17.90
C GLY A 359 -25.63 30.33 18.57
N SER A 360 -24.58 30.40 19.40
CA SER A 360 -24.12 29.39 20.38
C SER A 360 -23.32 28.20 19.85
N GLN A 361 -21.99 28.32 20.01
CA GLN A 361 -21.10 27.19 20.27
C GLN A 361 -21.41 26.60 21.66
N HIS A 362 -21.60 25.29 21.76
CA HIS A 362 -21.07 24.38 22.80
C HIS A 362 -21.63 22.96 22.61
N ASP A 363 -20.73 21.97 22.78
CA ASP A 363 -20.96 20.53 22.98
C ASP A 363 -22.15 19.87 22.25
N ARG A 364 -21.89 19.27 21.09
CA ARG A 364 -22.69 18.12 20.61
C ARG A 364 -21.82 16.85 20.61
N PRO A 365 -22.31 15.73 21.16
CA PRO A 365 -21.60 14.46 21.08
C PRO A 365 -21.48 14.01 19.62
N LEU A 366 -20.34 13.41 19.27
CA LEU A 366 -20.17 12.66 18.02
C LEU A 366 -21.27 11.58 17.95
N GLU A 367 -22.21 11.70 17.01
CA GLU A 367 -23.20 10.66 16.76
C GLU A 367 -22.48 9.43 16.19
N VAL A 368 -22.73 8.27 16.80
CA VAL A 368 -22.22 6.98 16.35
C VAL A 368 -22.92 6.65 15.03
N PRO A 369 -22.19 6.41 13.92
CA PRO A 369 -22.79 6.08 12.64
C PRO A 369 -23.67 4.83 12.75
N THR A 370 -24.91 4.91 12.30
CA THR A 370 -25.80 3.75 12.13
C THR A 370 -25.57 3.10 10.76
N ALA A 371 -25.87 1.80 10.63
CA ALA A 371 -25.77 1.07 9.37
C ALA A 371 -26.54 1.75 8.23
N GLU A 372 -27.70 2.36 8.52
CA GLU A 372 -28.45 3.15 7.54
C GLU A 372 -27.70 4.43 7.11
N SER A 373 -26.99 5.10 8.02
CA SER A 373 -26.17 6.29 7.69
C SER A 373 -24.90 5.96 6.91
N ILE A 374 -24.40 4.72 7.01
CA ILE A 374 -23.24 4.20 6.27
C ILE A 374 -23.67 3.73 4.87
N LEU A 375 -24.88 3.18 4.73
CA LEU A 375 -25.41 2.61 3.49
C LEU A 375 -26.21 3.60 2.64
N SER A 376 -26.70 4.72 3.21
CA SER A 376 -27.42 5.77 2.46
C SER A 376 -26.51 6.85 1.88
N GLY A 377 -25.20 6.78 2.13
CA GLY A 377 -24.19 7.68 1.58
C GLY A 377 -23.47 7.01 0.41
N PHE A 378 -23.23 7.78 -0.65
CA PHE A 378 -22.39 7.40 -1.79
C PHE A 378 -21.19 6.54 -1.35
N GLU A 379 -20.98 5.39 -2.00
CA GLU A 379 -19.80 4.55 -1.75
C GLU A 379 -18.52 5.38 -2.01
N GLU A 380 -17.41 5.09 -1.32
CA GLU A 380 -16.11 5.76 -1.52
C GLU A 380 -15.66 5.76 -3.00
N CYS A 381 -16.26 4.92 -3.84
CA CYS A 381 -16.05 4.83 -5.28
C CYS A 381 -16.56 6.04 -6.08
N ASP A 382 -17.55 6.79 -5.60
CA ASP A 382 -18.28 7.77 -6.41
C ASP A 382 -17.75 9.21 -6.29
N SER A 383 -16.95 9.53 -5.27
CA SER A 383 -16.36 10.85 -5.09
C SER A 383 -14.90 10.77 -4.63
N GLY A 384 -13.96 10.98 -5.56
CA GLY A 384 -12.57 11.29 -5.20
C GLY A 384 -12.51 12.58 -4.39
N ASP A 385 -11.64 12.65 -3.38
CA ASP A 385 -11.42 13.90 -2.64
C ASP A 385 -10.85 14.96 -3.59
N PRO A 386 -11.56 16.08 -3.83
CA PRO A 386 -11.11 17.08 -4.77
C PRO A 386 -9.83 17.82 -4.34
N ASN A 387 -9.41 17.65 -3.09
CA ASN A 387 -8.19 18.21 -2.55
C ASN A 387 -7.04 17.20 -2.51
N ALA A 388 -7.29 15.94 -2.91
CA ALA A 388 -6.25 14.92 -2.97
C ALA A 388 -5.16 15.35 -3.96
N LYS A 389 -3.92 15.25 -3.49
CA LYS A 389 -2.71 15.55 -4.27
C LYS A 389 -1.77 14.37 -4.13
N ALA A 390 -1.09 14.04 -5.20
CA ALA A 390 0.02 13.12 -5.17
C ALA A 390 0.97 13.42 -6.32
N SER A 391 2.25 13.19 -6.10
CA SER A 391 3.28 13.36 -7.12
C SER A 391 4.35 12.28 -6.98
N LEU A 392 4.92 11.87 -8.11
CA LEU A 392 6.15 11.09 -8.13
C LEU A 392 7.33 12.06 -8.25
N LEU A 393 8.32 11.92 -7.37
CA LEU A 393 9.55 12.70 -7.38
C LEU A 393 10.70 11.79 -7.85
N LEU A 394 11.37 12.17 -8.93
CA LEU A 394 12.62 11.54 -9.36
C LEU A 394 13.79 12.31 -8.75
N VAL A 395 14.53 11.67 -7.84
CA VAL A 395 15.63 12.27 -7.09
C VAL A 395 16.95 11.66 -7.54
N ASN A 396 17.90 12.51 -7.93
CA ASN A 396 19.26 12.08 -8.20
C ASN A 396 20.09 12.09 -6.91
N LEU A 397 20.64 10.93 -6.55
CA LEU A 397 21.38 10.75 -5.30
C LEU A 397 22.73 11.47 -5.27
N GLU A 398 23.39 11.58 -6.43
CA GLU A 398 24.72 12.19 -6.55
C GLU A 398 24.64 13.72 -6.58
N GLN A 399 23.77 14.24 -7.45
CA GLN A 399 23.54 15.67 -7.63
C GLN A 399 22.71 16.28 -6.49
N LYS A 400 21.99 15.44 -5.73
CA LYS A 400 21.14 15.86 -4.61
C LYS A 400 20.05 16.84 -5.05
N VAL A 401 19.43 16.56 -6.19
CA VAL A 401 18.37 17.38 -6.80
C VAL A 401 17.16 16.51 -7.15
N VAL A 402 15.99 17.13 -7.22
CA VAL A 402 14.82 16.51 -7.86
C VAL A 402 14.93 16.78 -9.35
N GLN A 403 15.15 15.74 -10.14
CA GLN A 403 15.25 15.85 -11.60
C GLN A 403 13.89 16.16 -12.23
N GLU A 404 12.84 15.47 -11.79
CA GLU A 404 11.49 15.63 -12.31
C GLU A 404 10.44 15.40 -11.22
N GLN A 405 9.30 16.07 -11.37
CA GLN A 405 8.08 15.84 -10.62
C GLN A 405 6.95 15.50 -11.61
N LEU A 406 6.32 14.34 -11.43
CA LEU A 406 5.13 13.93 -12.19
C LEU A 406 3.91 13.96 -11.27
N ASP A 407 3.03 14.94 -11.48
CA ASP A 407 1.78 15.05 -10.73
C ASP A 407 0.76 14.00 -11.18
N ILE A 408 0.08 13.41 -10.20
CA ILE A 408 -0.96 12.39 -10.40
C ILE A 408 -2.33 13.08 -10.37
N ASP A 409 -3.14 12.78 -11.40
CA ASP A 409 -4.53 13.21 -11.46
C ASP A 409 -5.38 12.39 -10.47
N CYS A 410 -5.37 12.82 -9.21
CA CYS A 410 -6.02 12.12 -8.10
C CYS A 410 -7.55 12.08 -8.20
N MET A 411 -8.15 12.90 -9.08
CA MET A 411 -9.60 12.84 -9.37
C MET A 411 -9.96 11.55 -10.10
N ASN A 412 -9.09 11.13 -11.01
CA ASN A 412 -9.30 9.94 -11.83
C ASN A 412 -8.53 8.73 -11.30
N PHE A 413 -7.40 8.93 -10.61
CA PHE A 413 -6.51 7.88 -10.16
C PHE A 413 -6.18 8.03 -8.67
N GLN A 414 -6.89 7.30 -7.82
CA GLN A 414 -6.53 7.24 -6.41
C GLN A 414 -5.43 6.20 -6.21
N PHE A 415 -4.30 6.59 -5.65
CA PHE A 415 -3.25 5.63 -5.31
C PHE A 415 -3.75 4.63 -4.27
N LEU A 416 -3.51 3.34 -4.51
CA LEU A 416 -3.89 2.26 -3.61
C LEU A 416 -2.68 1.71 -2.86
N CYS A 417 -1.73 1.10 -3.58
CA CYS A 417 -0.53 0.52 -2.98
C CYS A 417 0.58 0.31 -4.03
N PRO A 418 1.84 0.14 -3.61
CA PRO A 418 2.92 -0.26 -4.51
C PRO A 418 2.95 -1.77 -4.76
N GLY A 419 3.57 -2.16 -5.87
CA GLY A 419 3.77 -3.57 -6.21
C GLY A 419 4.70 -4.25 -5.21
N ALA A 420 4.41 -5.51 -4.89
CA ALA A 420 5.20 -6.29 -3.95
C ALA A 420 6.60 -6.58 -4.50
N ARG A 421 7.59 -6.67 -3.61
CA ARG A 421 8.96 -7.10 -3.93
C ARG A 421 9.05 -8.64 -3.99
N ALA A 422 8.26 -9.25 -4.86
CA ALA A 422 8.19 -10.70 -5.00
C ALA A 422 9.41 -11.26 -5.76
N ASN A 423 9.80 -12.50 -5.42
CA ASN A 423 10.80 -13.25 -6.18
C ASN A 423 10.18 -13.80 -7.48
N SER A 424 9.90 -12.91 -8.42
CA SER A 424 9.47 -13.22 -9.79
C SER A 424 10.68 -13.28 -10.72
N SER A 425 10.54 -13.86 -11.91
CA SER A 425 11.60 -13.93 -12.94
C SER A 425 12.20 -12.55 -13.25
N SER A 426 13.38 -12.26 -12.68
CA SER A 426 14.43 -11.24 -12.87
C SER A 426 14.20 -9.87 -13.56
N ASP A 427 13.08 -9.55 -14.20
CA ASP A 427 12.91 -8.37 -15.07
C ASP A 427 11.62 -7.57 -14.79
N LEU A 428 10.93 -7.81 -13.68
CA LEU A 428 9.72 -7.04 -13.39
C LEU A 428 10.05 -5.60 -13.01
N LYS A 429 9.48 -4.67 -13.79
CA LYS A 429 9.56 -3.24 -13.51
C LYS A 429 8.74 -2.90 -12.25
N PRO A 430 9.10 -1.83 -11.53
CA PRO A 430 8.27 -1.36 -10.43
C PRO A 430 6.88 -0.99 -10.92
N THR A 431 5.86 -1.42 -10.20
CA THR A 431 4.46 -1.14 -10.54
C THR A 431 3.73 -0.47 -9.38
N LEU A 432 2.70 0.29 -9.72
CA LEU A 432 1.84 1.01 -8.79
C LEU A 432 0.38 0.68 -9.12
N LEU A 433 -0.44 0.44 -8.10
CA LEU A 433 -1.87 0.18 -8.26
C LEU A 433 -2.67 1.44 -7.95
N PHE A 434 -3.56 1.80 -8.85
CA PHE A 434 -4.47 2.94 -8.71
C PHE A 434 -5.92 2.48 -8.86
N ARG A 435 -6.83 3.04 -8.07
CA ARG A 435 -8.26 2.95 -8.33
C ARG A 435 -8.61 3.92 -9.45
N ASN A 436 -9.29 3.43 -10.47
CA ASN A 436 -9.93 4.25 -11.49
C ASN A 436 -11.34 3.71 -11.68
N ASP A 437 -12.33 4.52 -11.29
CA ASP A 437 -13.73 4.08 -11.24
C ASP A 437 -13.86 2.78 -10.41
N VAL A 438 -14.53 1.77 -10.95
CA VAL A 438 -14.76 0.48 -10.30
C VAL A 438 -13.52 -0.44 -10.31
N HIS A 439 -12.48 -0.11 -11.07
CA HIS A 439 -11.34 -0.99 -11.35
C HIS A 439 -10.08 -0.63 -10.56
N GLY A 440 -9.21 -1.62 -10.37
CA GLY A 440 -7.82 -1.40 -9.98
C GLY A 440 -6.92 -1.44 -11.22
N LEU A 441 -6.24 -0.36 -11.55
CA LEU A 441 -5.33 -0.28 -12.70
C LEU A 441 -3.88 -0.35 -12.24
N VAL A 442 -3.13 -1.30 -12.78
CA VAL A 442 -1.69 -1.46 -12.55
C VAL A 442 -0.93 -0.64 -13.58
N PHE A 443 -0.07 0.25 -13.09
CA PHE A 443 0.82 1.04 -13.93
C PHE A 443 2.27 0.61 -13.71
N GLU A 444 2.97 0.30 -14.80
CA GLU A 444 4.42 0.19 -14.81
C GLU A 444 5.05 1.58 -14.73
N LEU A 445 5.94 1.76 -13.74
CA LEU A 445 6.77 2.92 -13.60
C LEU A 445 8.03 2.74 -14.44
N ASN A 446 8.23 3.65 -15.39
CA ASN A 446 9.48 3.78 -16.10
C ASN A 446 10.18 5.05 -15.62
N ALA A 447 11.29 4.88 -14.93
CA ALA A 447 12.28 5.92 -14.68
C ALA A 447 13.42 5.70 -15.68
N ALA A 448 13.36 6.40 -16.80
CA ALA A 448 14.53 6.56 -17.66
C ALA A 448 15.27 7.82 -17.18
N VAL A 449 16.59 7.89 -17.36
CA VAL A 449 17.41 9.03 -16.92
C VAL A 449 16.74 10.34 -17.32
N ASP A 450 16.28 11.13 -16.34
CA ASP A 450 15.53 12.39 -16.45
C ASP A 450 14.00 12.36 -16.69
N ARG A 451 13.39 11.20 -16.82
CA ARG A 451 11.97 11.05 -17.20
C ARG A 451 11.21 9.92 -16.50
N LEU A 452 10.10 10.29 -15.88
CA LEU A 452 9.08 9.48 -15.25
C LEU A 452 7.91 9.31 -16.19
N SER A 453 7.50 8.06 -16.39
CA SER A 453 6.24 7.76 -17.04
C SER A 453 5.55 6.55 -16.42
N LEU A 454 4.22 6.62 -16.40
CA LEU A 454 3.35 5.55 -15.94
C LEU A 454 2.60 4.98 -17.13
N ARG A 455 2.83 3.70 -17.43
CA ARG A 455 2.15 2.96 -18.50
C ARG A 455 1.17 1.95 -17.91
N HIS A 456 -0.10 2.03 -18.28
CA HIS A 456 -1.09 1.03 -17.89
C HIS A 456 -0.67 -0.35 -18.43
N SER A 457 -0.52 -1.34 -17.55
CA SER A 457 -0.03 -2.67 -17.91
C SER A 457 -1.04 -3.79 -17.65
N THR A 458 -1.90 -3.65 -16.64
CA THR A 458 -2.91 -4.67 -16.29
C THR A 458 -4.08 -4.05 -15.53
N THR A 459 -5.28 -4.61 -15.71
CA THR A 459 -6.48 -4.23 -14.95
C THR A 459 -6.88 -5.37 -14.00
N LEU A 460 -7.25 -5.02 -12.78
CA LEU A 460 -7.96 -5.86 -11.81
C LEU A 460 -9.45 -5.46 -11.84
N PRO A 461 -10.32 -6.22 -12.54
CA PRO A 461 -11.72 -5.84 -12.74
C PRO A 461 -12.51 -5.73 -11.43
N ALA A 462 -13.35 -4.71 -11.25
CA ALA A 462 -14.10 -4.47 -10.01
C ALA A 462 -13.27 -4.36 -8.70
N PHE A 463 -11.93 -4.34 -8.76
CA PHE A 463 -11.11 -4.31 -7.56
C PHE A 463 -11.26 -3.00 -6.77
N GLY A 464 -11.63 -1.90 -7.43
CA GLY A 464 -11.97 -0.64 -6.76
C GLY A 464 -13.13 -0.81 -5.78
N PHE A 465 -14.20 -1.51 -6.18
CA PHE A 465 -15.30 -1.86 -5.28
C PHE A 465 -14.87 -2.83 -4.18
N VAL A 466 -14.10 -3.86 -4.54
CA VAL A 466 -13.61 -4.85 -3.57
C VAL A 466 -12.82 -4.16 -2.47
N GLN A 467 -11.93 -3.24 -2.84
CA GLN A 467 -11.13 -2.47 -1.90
C GLN A 467 -11.97 -1.49 -1.07
N ALA A 468 -12.88 -0.74 -1.69
CA ALA A 468 -13.73 0.24 -1.00
C ALA A 468 -14.66 -0.43 0.04
N SER A 469 -15.16 -1.64 -0.25
CA SER A 469 -16.02 -2.40 0.67
C SER A 469 -15.33 -2.91 1.95
N LYS A 470 -14.00 -2.73 2.08
CA LYS A 470 -13.22 -3.19 3.24
C LYS A 470 -12.87 -1.99 4.11
N GLN A 471 -13.69 -1.74 5.13
CA GLN A 471 -13.54 -0.61 6.05
C GLN A 471 -12.34 -0.78 6.99
N GLU A 472 -12.12 -1.99 7.50
CA GLU A 472 -11.04 -2.33 8.44
C GLU A 472 -9.71 -2.64 7.74
N LYS A 473 -9.46 -2.09 6.54
CA LYS A 473 -8.24 -2.35 5.76
C LYS A 473 -7.00 -1.81 6.47
N LYS A 474 -6.06 -2.70 6.82
CA LYS A 474 -4.77 -2.33 7.41
C LYS A 474 -3.64 -2.37 6.39
N PHE A 475 -3.56 -3.45 5.62
CA PHE A 475 -2.53 -3.67 4.61
C PHE A 475 -3.16 -3.90 3.25
N MET A 476 -2.47 -3.46 2.21
CA MET A 476 -2.80 -3.79 0.85
C MET A 476 -1.51 -4.01 0.07
N SER A 477 -1.48 -5.08 -0.73
CA SER A 477 -0.33 -5.44 -1.55
C SER A 477 -0.83 -6.13 -2.80
N PHE A 478 -0.11 -6.01 -3.90
CA PHE A 478 -0.42 -6.73 -5.14
C PHE A 478 0.84 -7.27 -5.80
N HIS A 479 0.69 -8.37 -6.52
CA HIS A 479 1.80 -8.95 -7.27
C HIS A 479 2.11 -8.06 -8.48
N PRO A 480 3.39 -7.76 -8.81
CA PRO A 480 3.69 -6.75 -9.84
C PRO A 480 3.10 -7.01 -11.23
N THR A 481 2.81 -8.26 -11.56
CA THR A 481 2.13 -8.65 -12.83
C THR A 481 0.62 -8.42 -12.82
N GLY A 482 0.03 -8.07 -11.67
CA GLY A 482 -1.41 -8.01 -11.48
C GLY A 482 -2.07 -9.39 -11.37
N SER A 483 -1.33 -10.48 -11.15
CA SER A 483 -1.90 -11.83 -11.00
C SER A 483 -2.73 -11.99 -9.72
N LEU A 484 -2.42 -11.24 -8.66
CA LEU A 484 -3.18 -11.21 -7.43
C LEU A 484 -3.04 -9.88 -6.70
N ALA A 485 -4.05 -9.53 -5.93
CA ALA A 485 -4.03 -8.45 -4.96
C ALA A 485 -4.57 -8.97 -3.63
N CYS A 486 -4.10 -8.43 -2.52
CA CYS A 486 -4.54 -8.86 -1.20
C CYS A 486 -4.75 -7.66 -0.27
N ILE A 487 -5.75 -7.81 0.60
CA ILE A 487 -6.15 -6.83 1.61
C ILE A 487 -6.13 -7.54 2.95
N GLY A 488 -5.26 -7.12 3.84
CA GLY A 488 -5.25 -7.56 5.24
C GLY A 488 -6.06 -6.59 6.08
N GLU A 489 -7.03 -7.08 6.84
CA GLU A 489 -7.74 -6.25 7.81
C GLU A 489 -6.89 -6.00 9.07
N LEU A 490 -7.34 -5.10 9.96
CA LEU A 490 -6.69 -4.87 11.24
C LEU A 490 -6.52 -6.17 12.02
N GLU A 491 -7.55 -7.02 12.01
CA GLU A 491 -7.57 -8.31 12.66
C GLU A 491 -8.18 -9.38 11.74
N ARG A 492 -7.85 -10.65 12.02
CA ARG A 492 -8.58 -11.86 11.61
C ARG A 492 -8.57 -12.26 10.16
N ARG A 493 -8.57 -11.34 9.19
CA ARG A 493 -8.86 -11.70 7.79
C ARG A 493 -7.85 -11.15 6.80
N VAL A 494 -7.57 -11.99 5.80
CA VAL A 494 -6.89 -11.61 4.58
C VAL A 494 -7.79 -11.97 3.41
N PHE A 495 -8.09 -10.98 2.57
CA PHE A 495 -8.79 -11.17 1.31
C PHE A 495 -7.75 -11.28 0.21
N VAL A 496 -7.88 -12.28 -0.67
CA VAL A 496 -6.99 -12.46 -1.81
C VAL A 496 -7.82 -12.45 -3.08
N TYR A 497 -7.69 -11.37 -3.84
CA TYR A 497 -8.32 -11.19 -5.14
C TYR A 497 -7.42 -11.73 -6.24
N GLN A 498 -7.93 -12.63 -7.06
CA GLN A 498 -7.22 -13.19 -8.21
C GLN A 498 -7.40 -12.29 -9.43
N GLY A 499 -6.29 -11.77 -9.95
CA GLY A 499 -6.28 -10.97 -11.16
C GLY A 499 -6.30 -11.82 -12.44
N PRO A 500 -6.27 -11.17 -13.62
CA PRO A 500 -6.23 -11.89 -14.89
C PRO A 500 -4.94 -12.70 -15.03
N TRP A 501 -5.06 -13.98 -15.34
CA TRP A 501 -3.91 -14.86 -15.55
C TRP A 501 -3.23 -14.56 -16.89
N GLN A 502 -1.90 -14.46 -16.90
CA GLN A 502 -1.09 -14.19 -18.10
C GLN A 502 -0.26 -15.40 -18.57
N GLY A 503 -0.62 -16.61 -18.17
CA GLY A 503 0.08 -17.79 -18.66
C GLY A 503 -0.34 -18.17 -20.08
N GLN A 504 0.63 -18.61 -20.87
CA GLN A 504 0.42 -19.16 -22.19
C GLN A 504 0.30 -20.68 -22.05
N GLY A 505 -0.94 -21.19 -22.00
CA GLY A 505 -1.22 -22.62 -22.17
C GLY A 505 -2.04 -23.27 -21.04
N SER A 506 -3.20 -23.79 -21.44
CA SER A 506 -3.88 -24.97 -20.89
C SER A 506 -4.53 -24.95 -19.51
N SER A 507 -5.18 -23.86 -19.09
CA SER A 507 -6.42 -24.02 -18.30
C SER A 507 -7.61 -24.03 -19.28
N SER A 508 -8.57 -24.92 -19.05
CA SER A 508 -9.72 -25.15 -19.95
C SER A 508 -10.35 -23.83 -20.39
N ASP A 509 -10.61 -23.70 -21.70
CA ASP A 509 -11.22 -22.56 -22.39
C ASP A 509 -12.51 -21.98 -21.75
N GLU A 510 -13.05 -22.55 -20.68
CA GLU A 510 -14.28 -22.10 -20.01
C GLU A 510 -14.05 -21.03 -18.94
N GLU A 511 -12.97 -21.07 -18.13
CA GLU A 511 -12.77 -20.07 -17.08
C GLU A 511 -12.31 -18.72 -17.65
N HIS A 512 -11.48 -18.72 -18.69
CA HIS A 512 -11.12 -17.51 -19.43
C HIS A 512 -12.31 -16.89 -20.17
N LYS A 513 -13.36 -17.67 -20.48
CA LYS A 513 -14.63 -17.20 -21.06
C LYS A 513 -15.65 -16.73 -20.03
N SER A 514 -15.43 -17.01 -18.74
CA SER A 514 -16.45 -16.79 -17.71
C SER A 514 -16.54 -15.34 -17.23
N HIS A 515 -15.64 -14.44 -17.67
CA HIS A 515 -15.59 -13.03 -17.26
C HIS A 515 -15.74 -12.81 -15.74
N THR A 516 -15.35 -13.84 -14.97
CA THR A 516 -15.54 -13.94 -13.54
C THR A 516 -14.17 -13.94 -12.86
N ARG A 517 -14.06 -13.34 -11.68
CA ARG A 517 -12.82 -13.33 -10.89
C ARG A 517 -13.03 -13.94 -9.51
N GLN A 518 -12.02 -14.59 -8.95
CA GLN A 518 -12.13 -15.21 -7.64
C GLN A 518 -11.59 -14.28 -6.56
N GLN A 519 -12.27 -14.27 -5.41
CA GLN A 519 -11.82 -13.61 -4.20
C GLN A 519 -11.86 -14.60 -3.04
N TYR A 520 -10.68 -14.96 -2.54
CA TYR A 520 -10.55 -15.82 -1.38
C TYR A 520 -10.63 -15.02 -0.08
N VAL A 521 -11.29 -15.59 0.94
CA VAL A 521 -11.32 -15.05 2.32
C VAL A 521 -10.60 -16.02 3.24
N VAL A 522 -9.50 -15.58 3.84
CA VAL A 522 -8.68 -16.39 4.74
C VAL A 522 -8.76 -15.85 6.17
N GLU A 523 -9.26 -16.66 7.09
CA GLU A 523 -9.27 -16.34 8.52
C GLU A 523 -7.99 -16.84 9.22
N LEU A 524 -7.31 -15.94 9.95
CA LEU A 524 -6.04 -16.18 10.63
C LEU A 524 -6.17 -16.27 12.17
N GLY A 525 -7.38 -16.06 12.71
CA GLY A 525 -7.66 -16.04 14.16
C GLY A 525 -7.68 -14.64 14.75
N ASP A 526 -7.79 -14.51 16.07
CA ASP A 526 -8.17 -13.25 16.74
C ASP A 526 -7.00 -12.27 16.96
N GLN A 527 -5.89 -12.43 16.25
CA GLN A 527 -4.70 -11.61 16.42
C GLN A 527 -4.63 -10.49 15.40
N GLN A 528 -4.10 -9.34 15.82
CA GLN A 528 -3.81 -8.23 14.92
C GLN A 528 -2.75 -8.64 13.89
N LEU A 529 -2.96 -8.25 12.63
CA LEU A 529 -1.95 -8.43 11.59
C LEU A 529 -0.85 -7.38 11.83
N LEU A 530 0.40 -7.82 11.97
CA LEU A 530 1.56 -6.95 12.17
C LEU A 530 2.33 -6.71 10.86
N GLY A 531 2.18 -7.60 9.89
CA GLY A 531 2.78 -7.43 8.57
C GLY A 531 2.18 -8.39 7.55
N LEU A 532 2.27 -8.00 6.28
CA LEU A 532 1.76 -8.77 5.16
C LEU A 532 2.66 -8.55 3.95
N GLN A 533 3.10 -9.62 3.30
CA GLN A 533 3.99 -9.56 2.14
C GLN A 533 3.64 -10.64 1.12
N ILE A 534 3.48 -10.26 -0.15
CA ILE A 534 3.50 -11.20 -1.27
C ILE A 534 4.97 -11.49 -1.58
N VAL A 535 5.39 -12.74 -1.40
CA VAL A 535 6.81 -13.13 -1.49
C VAL A 535 7.13 -13.86 -2.78
N ASN A 536 6.16 -14.54 -3.38
CA ASN A 536 6.24 -15.22 -4.68
C ASN A 536 4.89 -15.05 -5.44
N ASP A 537 4.81 -15.62 -6.65
CA ASP A 537 3.61 -15.59 -7.51
C ASP A 537 2.33 -16.16 -6.87
N ASP A 538 2.46 -17.06 -5.89
CA ASP A 538 1.33 -17.77 -5.27
C ASP A 538 1.36 -17.78 -3.74
N THR A 539 2.34 -17.09 -3.13
CA THR A 539 2.61 -17.22 -1.69
C THR A 539 2.60 -15.86 -1.01
N ILE A 540 1.80 -15.76 0.06
CA ILE A 540 1.68 -14.59 0.92
C ILE A 540 2.13 -14.98 2.34
N LEU A 541 3.02 -14.19 2.93
CA LEU A 541 3.38 -14.30 4.33
C LEU A 541 2.63 -13.26 5.14
N VAL A 542 2.10 -13.68 6.29
CA VAL A 542 1.39 -12.80 7.23
C VAL A 542 2.00 -12.97 8.61
N LEU A 543 2.42 -11.86 9.21
CA LEU A 543 2.98 -11.80 10.56
C LEU A 543 1.89 -11.40 11.55
N THR A 544 1.80 -12.13 12.66
CA THR A 544 1.05 -11.75 13.86
C THR A 544 2.00 -11.72 15.05
N SER A 545 1.52 -11.37 16.24
CA SER A 545 2.37 -11.34 17.44
C SER A 545 3.03 -12.69 17.74
N ASN A 546 2.35 -13.81 17.47
CA ASN A 546 2.81 -15.13 17.91
C ASN A 546 3.01 -16.14 16.76
N HIS A 547 2.64 -15.80 15.53
CA HIS A 547 2.75 -16.72 14.39
C HIS A 547 3.18 -15.98 13.11
N VAL A 548 3.86 -16.73 12.24
CA VAL A 548 3.89 -16.43 10.80
C VAL A 548 3.00 -17.43 10.07
N TYR A 549 2.09 -16.90 9.28
CA TYR A 549 1.23 -17.67 8.39
C TYR A 549 1.79 -17.63 6.97
N SER A 550 1.81 -18.79 6.33
CA SER A 550 2.10 -18.96 4.91
C SER A 550 0.80 -19.34 4.22
N LEU A 551 0.33 -18.46 3.33
CA LEU A 551 -0.86 -18.64 2.52
C LEU A 551 -0.43 -18.97 1.10
N THR A 552 -0.76 -20.16 0.62
CA THR A 552 -0.44 -20.62 -0.72
C THR A 552 -1.71 -20.74 -1.53
N LEU A 553 -1.78 -19.97 -2.62
CA LEU A 553 -2.89 -19.97 -3.56
C LEU A 553 -2.84 -21.22 -4.45
N PRO A 554 -3.99 -21.74 -4.89
CA PRO A 554 -4.01 -22.82 -5.85
C PRO A 554 -3.48 -22.29 -7.18
N MET A 555 -2.35 -22.82 -7.66
CA MET A 555 -1.94 -22.55 -9.03
C MET A 555 -2.92 -23.26 -9.95
N GLN A 556 -3.71 -22.50 -10.71
CA GLN A 556 -4.48 -23.05 -11.82
C GLN A 556 -3.46 -23.52 -12.88
N CYS A 557 -3.26 -24.84 -12.95
CA CYS A 557 -2.41 -25.49 -13.95
C CYS A 557 -3.04 -25.46 -15.34
#